data_AF-A0A1C7E9F4-F1
#
_entry.id   AF-A0A1C7E9F4-F1
#
_cell.length_a   1.000
_cell.length_b   1.000
_cell.length_c   1.000
_cell.angle_alpha   90.00
_cell.angle_beta   90.00
_cell.angle_gamma   90.00
#
_symmetry.space_group_name_H-M   'P 1'
#
loop_
_entity.id
_entity.type
_entity.pdbx_description
1 polymer ?
#
loop_
_entity_poly.entity_id
_entity_poly.type
_entity_poly.pdbx_seq_one_letter_code
_entity_poly.pdbx_strand_id
1 'polypeptide(L)' 'MEFAEYQHRLEKQYGQPLEQIIRDVYIEKNCGPATGAQELGIPRQAFMHFVHQFNLKPDKLQRL' A
#
# COMPACT_ATOMS: atom_id res chain seq x y z
N MET A 1 -8.92 12.69 -7.34
CA MET A 1 -8.23 11.51 -7.89
C MET A 1 -8.84 10.30 -7.21
N GLU A 2 -9.49 9.43 -7.97
CA GLU A 2 -10.18 8.26 -7.42
C GLU A 2 -9.19 7.15 -7.07
N PHE A 3 -9.52 6.28 -6.11
CA PHE A 3 -8.66 5.17 -5.69
C PHE A 3 -8.31 4.24 -6.87
N ALA A 4 -9.22 4.08 -7.83
CA ALA A 4 -9.00 3.30 -9.04
C ALA A 4 -7.85 3.85 -9.92
N GLU A 5 -7.67 5.17 -9.96
CA GLU A 5 -6.58 5.78 -10.74
C GLU A 5 -5.22 5.52 -10.08
N TYR A 6 -5.15 5.64 -8.74
CA TYR A 6 -3.95 5.28 -7.98
C TYR A 6 -3.62 3.81 -8.14
N GLN A 7 -4.63 2.94 -8.07
CA GLN A 7 -4.46 1.51 -8.30
C GLN A 7 -3.85 1.26 -9.67
N HIS A 8 -4.49 1.71 -10.74
CA HIS A 8 -4.03 1.44 -12.11
C HIS A 8 -2.62 1.98 -12.36
N ARG A 9 -2.30 3.17 -11.82
CA ARG A 9 -0.96 3.76 -11.92
C ARG A 9 0.08 2.92 -11.21
N LEU A 10 -0.19 2.47 -9.98
CA LEU A 10 0.74 1.65 -9.20
C LEU A 10 0.94 0.28 -9.84
N GLU A 11 -0.14 -0.39 -10.25
CA GLU A 11 -0.06 -1.68 -10.92
C GLU A 11 0.74 -1.60 -12.22
N LYS A 12 0.56 -0.52 -13.00
CA LYS A 12 1.35 -0.28 -14.21
C LYS A 12 2.82 0.05 -13.92
N GLN A 13 3.09 0.79 -12.84
CA GLN A 13 4.45 1.20 -12.48
C GLN A 13 5.29 0.03 -11.96
N TYR A 14 4.70 -0.82 -11.13
CA TYR A 14 5.40 -1.94 -10.48
C TYR A 14 5.19 -3.28 -11.20
N GLY A 15 4.22 -3.39 -12.11
CA GLY A 15 3.90 -4.62 -12.82
C GLY A 15 3.32 -5.72 -11.91
N GLN A 16 2.81 -5.34 -10.75
CA GLN A 16 2.30 -6.23 -9.70
C GLN A 16 0.90 -5.78 -9.27
N PRO A 17 0.07 -6.68 -8.73
CA PRO A 17 -1.22 -6.29 -8.18
C PRO A 17 -1.04 -5.33 -7.00
N LEU A 18 -1.96 -4.36 -6.86
CA LEU A 18 -1.85 -3.31 -5.84
C LEU A 18 -1.69 -3.87 -4.43
N GLU A 19 -2.40 -4.95 -4.10
CA GLU A 19 -2.29 -5.64 -2.81
C GLU A 19 -0.84 -6.00 -2.49
N GLN A 20 -0.14 -6.59 -3.45
CA GLN A 20 1.23 -7.06 -3.27
C GLN A 20 2.20 -5.89 -3.13
N ILE A 21 1.99 -4.80 -3.89
CA ILE A 21 2.77 -3.56 -3.78
C ILE A 21 2.60 -2.98 -2.36
N ILE A 22 1.36 -2.83 -1.88
CA ILE A 22 1.09 -2.27 -0.55
C ILE A 22 1.63 -3.20 0.54
N ARG A 23 1.51 -4.52 0.37
CA ARG A 23 2.06 -5.50 1.31
C ARG A 23 3.57 -5.43 1.41
N ASP A 24 4.27 -5.35 0.29
CA ASP A 24 5.73 -5.23 0.25
C ASP A 24 6.19 -3.97 0.99
N VAL A 25 5.56 -2.83 0.69
CA VAL A 25 5.89 -1.57 1.34
C VAL A 25 5.54 -1.58 2.83
N TYR A 26 4.35 -2.04 3.19
CA TYR A 26 3.84 -1.95 4.56
C TYR A 26 4.44 -3.00 5.51
N ILE A 27 4.65 -4.22 5.01
CA ILE A 27 5.09 -5.38 5.78
C ILE A 27 6.57 -5.68 5.54
N GLU A 28 6.99 -5.95 4.30
CA GLU A 28 8.38 -6.36 4.00
C GLU A 28 9.38 -5.23 4.31
N LYS A 29 9.11 -4.01 3.83
CA LYS A 29 9.93 -2.81 4.14
C LYS A 29 9.64 -2.22 5.52
N ASN A 30 8.68 -2.79 6.25
CA ASN A 30 8.21 -2.33 7.55
C ASN A 30 7.86 -0.82 7.60
N CYS A 31 7.48 -0.23 6.46
CA CYS A 31 7.21 1.20 6.40
C CYS A 31 5.87 1.54 7.08
N GLY A 32 5.86 2.68 7.77
CA GLY A 32 4.63 3.26 8.29
C GLY A 32 3.74 3.80 7.16
N PRO A 33 2.46 4.05 7.42
CA PRO A 33 1.52 4.53 6.41
C PRO A 33 1.88 5.90 5.82
N ALA A 34 2.66 6.73 6.52
CA ALA A 34 3.17 7.99 5.99
C ALA A 34 4.35 7.75 5.02
N THR A 35 5.33 6.94 5.42
CA THR A 35 6.50 6.61 4.61
C THR A 35 6.12 5.83 3.35
N GLY A 36 5.24 4.83 3.49
CA GLY A 36 4.78 4.03 2.35
C GLY A 36 3.95 4.84 1.35
N ALA A 37 3.14 5.79 1.82
CA ALA A 37 2.42 6.71 0.95
C ALA A 37 3.38 7.62 0.16
N GLN A 38 4.42 8.13 0.81
CA GLN A 38 5.45 8.93 0.16
C GLN A 38 6.24 8.11 -0.87
N GLU A 39 6.60 6.86 -0.56
CA GLU A 39 7.30 5.97 -1.48
C GLU A 39 6.48 5.67 -2.74
N LEU A 40 5.17 5.41 -2.56
CA LEU A 40 4.26 5.14 -3.66
C LEU A 40 3.77 6.41 -4.37
N GLY A 41 4.10 7.60 -3.87
CA GLY A 41 3.68 8.88 -4.45
C GLY A 41 2.16 9.09 -4.40
N ILE A 42 1.49 8.53 -3.38
CA ILE A 42 0.05 8.65 -3.16
C ILE A 42 -0.25 9.34 -1.83
N PRO A 43 -1.45 9.92 -1.64
CA PRO A 43 -1.82 10.48 -0.34
C PRO A 43 -1.94 9.37 0.72
N ARG A 44 -1.55 9.70 1.97
CA ARG A 44 -1.63 8.79 3.13
C ARG A 44 -3.02 8.17 3.30
N GLN A 45 -4.08 8.94 3.01
CA GLN A 45 -5.45 8.45 3.09
C GLN A 45 -5.72 7.32 2.10
N ALA A 46 -5.21 7.42 0.86
CA ALA A 46 -5.32 6.34 -0.12
C ALA A 46 -4.51 5.12 0.32
N PHE A 47 -3.28 5.32 0.79
CA PHE A 47 -2.47 4.23 1.31
C PHE A 47 -3.17 3.48 2.46
N MET A 48 -3.72 4.22 3.44
CA MET A 48 -4.48 3.61 4.53
C MET A 48 -5.73 2.91 4.05
N HIS A 49 -6.45 3.48 3.08
CA HIS A 49 -7.63 2.84 2.48
C HIS A 49 -7.26 1.47 1.92
N PHE A 50 -6.16 1.37 1.17
CA PHE A 50 -5.67 0.10 0.63
C PHE A 50 -5.21 -0.87 1.73
N VAL A 51 -4.45 -0.40 2.73
CA VAL A 51 -4.04 -1.23 3.88
C VAL A 51 -5.24 -1.83 4.61
N HIS A 52 -6.32 -1.06 4.76
CA HIS A 52 -7.57 -1.53 5.36
C HIS A 52 -8.34 -2.46 4.43
N GLN A 53 -8.45 -2.13 3.14
CA GLN A 53 -9.13 -2.94 2.12
C GLN A 53 -8.51 -4.35 2.01
N PHE A 54 -7.18 -4.43 2.06
CA PHE A 54 -6.43 -5.70 2.00
C PHE A 54 -6.18 -6.33 3.37
N ASN A 55 -6.73 -5.73 4.43
CA ASN A 55 -6.62 -6.21 5.81
C ASN A 55 -5.17 -6.54 6.24
N LEU A 56 -4.20 -5.68 5.88
CA LEU A 56 -2.77 -5.93 6.09
C LEU A 56 -2.28 -5.58 7.51
N LYS A 57 -3.10 -4.88 8.31
CA LYS A 57 -2.81 -4.57 9.72
C LYS A 57 -2.56 -5.81 10.59
N PRO A 58 -3.47 -6.81 10.62
CA PRO A 58 -3.23 -8.03 11.39
C PRO A 58 -2.02 -8.83 10.87
N ASP A 59 -1.83 -8.88 9.55
CA ASP A 59 -0.70 -9.62 8.93
C ASP A 59 0.66 -9.03 9.37
N LYS A 60 0.76 -7.70 9.50
CA LYS A 60 1.93 -7.02 10.06
C LYS A 60 2.12 -7.32 11.56
N LEU A 61 1.04 -7.38 12.33
CA LEU A 61 1.09 -7.64 13.77
C LEU A 61 1.51 -9.09 14.07
N GLN A 62 1.13 -10.06 13.23
CA GLN A 62 1.54 -11.47 13.39
C GLN A 62 3.00 -11.75 13.05
N ARG A 63 3.66 -10.85 12.31
CA ARG A 63 5.08 -10.98 11.92
C ARG A 63 6.04 -10.20 12.83
N LEU A 64 5.52 -9.42 13.77
CA LEU A 64 6.26 -8.74 14.84
C LEU A 64 6.45 -9.68 16.04
#